data_AF-A0A6V7UEB0-F1
#
_entry.id   AF-A0A6V7UEB0-F1
#
_cell.length_a   1.000
_cell.length_b   1.000
_cell.length_c   1.000
_cell.angle_alpha   90.00
_cell.angle_beta   90.00
_cell.angle_gamma   90.00
#
_symmetry.space_group_name_H-M   'P 1'
#
loop_
_entity.id
_entity.type
_entity.pdbx_description
1 polymer ?
#
loop_
_entity_poly.entity_id
_entity_poly.type
_entity_poly.pdbx_seq_one_letter_code
_entity_poly.pdbx_strand_id
1 'polypeptide(L)'
;MFRTLAGDRNNLKGVIINTVYTVDLFINFNQNVTVCSQVLSFALRDFNTRHDIRKQSRAMFRNFVCTLVELYPVYRKIDKCLSACLIDPLFRCLKMLVSEDPDDRDLHCLANVIVNYGQQLSLLNNSECERLIMSCRRWLCSNNIKMEEETKRLLMIVG
;
A
#
# COMPACT_ATOMS: atom_id res chain seq x y z
N MET A 1 -36.30 9.15 42.49
CA MET A 1 -37.76 8.90 42.51
C MET A 1 -38.00 7.65 41.69
N PHE A 2 -38.14 6.50 42.35
CA PHE A 2 -38.38 5.21 41.69
C PHE A 2 -39.86 5.10 41.31
N ARG A 3 -40.15 4.72 40.06
CA ARG A 3 -41.41 4.06 39.69
C ARG A 3 -41.13 2.90 38.75
N THR A 4 -41.41 1.72 39.26
CA THR A 4 -41.49 0.43 38.57
C THR A 4 -42.68 0.44 37.60
N LEU A 5 -42.47 0.01 36.35
CA LEU A 5 -43.52 -0.60 35.55
C LEU A 5 -43.03 -2.00 35.17
N ALA A 6 -43.74 -2.99 35.71
CA ALA A 6 -43.59 -4.38 35.35
C ALA A 6 -44.19 -4.62 33.96
N GLY A 7 -43.51 -5.46 33.18
CA GLY A 7 -44.13 -6.23 32.11
C GLY A 7 -43.87 -5.71 30.71
N ASP A 8 -42.72 -6.08 30.13
CA ASP A 8 -42.73 -6.60 28.77
C ASP A 8 -41.56 -7.57 28.52
N ARG A 9 -41.82 -8.89 28.66
CA ARG A 9 -40.82 -9.93 28.36
C ARG A 9 -40.48 -10.02 26.86
N ASN A 10 -41.19 -9.28 26.00
CA ASN A 10 -40.86 -9.19 24.57
C ASN A 10 -39.87 -8.05 24.26
N ASN A 11 -39.67 -7.10 25.17
CA ASN A 11 -38.74 -5.99 24.97
C ASN A 11 -37.28 -6.36 25.32
N LEU A 12 -37.08 -7.38 26.18
CA LEU A 12 -35.76 -7.93 26.48
C LEU A 12 -35.16 -8.71 25.30
N LYS A 13 -35.98 -9.39 24.49
CA LYS A 13 -35.48 -10.04 23.26
C LYS A 13 -35.00 -9.00 22.25
N GLY A 14 -35.73 -7.89 22.08
CA GLY A 14 -35.31 -6.79 21.21
C GLY A 14 -34.01 -6.11 21.66
N VAL A 15 -33.84 -5.87 22.97
CA VAL A 15 -32.62 -5.27 23.52
C VAL A 15 -31.44 -6.22 23.46
N ILE A 16 -31.62 -7.52 23.77
CA ILE A 16 -30.52 -8.50 23.73
C ILE A 16 -30.07 -8.75 22.28
N ILE A 17 -31.01 -8.83 21.32
CA ILE A 17 -30.68 -9.02 19.90
C ILE A 17 -29.90 -7.80 19.37
N ASN A 18 -30.34 -6.56 19.66
CA ASN A 18 -29.60 -5.37 19.23
C ASN A 18 -28.21 -5.27 19.88
N THR A 19 -28.09 -5.63 21.16
CA THR A 19 -26.80 -5.60 21.87
C THR A 19 -25.82 -6.63 21.31
N VAL A 20 -26.27 -7.85 21.01
CA VAL A 20 -25.42 -8.91 20.43
C VAL A 20 -24.92 -8.51 19.04
N TYR A 21 -25.78 -7.96 18.17
CA TYR A 21 -25.33 -7.47 16.87
C TYR A 21 -24.36 -6.29 16.98
N THR A 22 -24.56 -5.34 17.90
CA THR A 22 -23.57 -4.27 18.12
C THR A 22 -22.26 -4.77 18.71
N VAL A 23 -22.29 -5.80 19.56
CA VAL A 23 -21.07 -6.38 20.14
C VAL A 23 -20.32 -7.19 19.09
N ASP A 24 -21.00 -7.96 18.25
CA ASP A 24 -20.38 -8.67 17.12
C ASP A 24 -19.85 -7.68 16.06
N LEU A 25 -20.56 -6.60 15.76
CA LEU A 25 -20.08 -5.56 14.85
C LEU A 25 -18.86 -4.83 15.44
N PHE A 26 -18.87 -4.57 16.75
CA PHE A 26 -17.77 -3.92 17.47
C PHE A 26 -16.55 -4.83 17.63
N ILE A 27 -16.75 -6.13 17.88
CA ILE A 27 -15.69 -7.15 17.93
C ILE A 27 -15.09 -7.34 16.53
N ASN A 28 -15.91 -7.49 15.50
CA ASN A 28 -15.42 -7.59 14.11
C ASN A 28 -14.69 -6.32 13.68
N PHE A 29 -15.21 -5.14 14.03
CA PHE A 29 -14.52 -3.88 13.77
C PHE A 29 -13.18 -3.77 14.51
N ASN A 30 -13.13 -4.13 15.80
CA ASN A 30 -11.88 -4.12 16.57
C ASN A 30 -10.85 -5.16 16.10
N GLN A 31 -11.30 -6.35 15.68
CA GLN A 31 -10.43 -7.35 15.08
C GLN A 31 -9.85 -6.86 13.75
N ASN A 32 -10.67 -6.23 12.92
CA ASN A 32 -10.23 -5.61 11.66
C ASN A 32 -9.23 -4.48 11.91
N VAL A 33 -9.47 -3.61 12.88
CA VAL A 33 -8.54 -2.53 13.26
C VAL A 33 -7.21 -3.10 13.78
N THR A 34 -7.26 -4.15 14.60
CA THR A 34 -6.06 -4.83 15.12
C THR A 34 -5.24 -5.42 13.98
N VAL A 35 -5.88 -6.15 13.06
CA VAL A 35 -5.21 -6.74 11.88
C VAL A 35 -4.62 -5.63 11.00
N CYS A 36 -5.37 -4.56 10.71
CA CYS A 36 -4.85 -3.44 9.93
C CYS A 36 -3.67 -2.76 10.61
N SER A 37 -3.68 -2.61 11.94
CA SER A 37 -2.54 -2.06 12.68
C SER A 37 -1.31 -2.97 12.62
N GLN A 38 -1.50 -4.29 12.71
CA GLN A 38 -0.42 -5.28 12.59
C GLN A 38 0.18 -5.30 11.20
N VAL A 39 -0.64 -5.32 10.14
CA VAL A 39 -0.18 -5.27 8.75
C VAL A 39 0.60 -3.98 8.48
N LEU A 40 0.16 -2.85 9.02
CA LEU A 40 0.87 -1.57 8.88
C LEU A 40 2.22 -1.64 9.59
N SER A 41 2.24 -2.19 10.80
CA SER A 41 3.47 -2.39 11.57
C SER A 41 4.46 -3.29 10.85
N PHE A 42 4.00 -4.37 10.21
CA PHE A 42 4.86 -5.23 9.39
C PHE A 42 5.38 -4.53 8.15
N ALA A 43 4.53 -3.80 7.42
CA ALA A 43 4.96 -3.04 6.25
C ALA A 43 6.02 -1.98 6.60
N LEU A 44 5.85 -1.27 7.73
CA LEU A 44 6.83 -0.29 8.20
C LEU A 44 8.13 -0.94 8.69
N ARG A 45 8.05 -2.12 9.31
CA ARG A 45 9.24 -2.90 9.69
C ARG A 45 10.02 -3.33 8.45
N ASP A 46 9.34 -3.87 7.45
CA ASP A 46 9.96 -4.32 6.19
C ASP A 46 10.54 -3.13 5.41
N PHE A 47 9.91 -1.95 5.50
CA PHE A 47 10.49 -0.72 4.99
C PHE A 47 11.79 -0.34 5.72
N ASN A 48 11.86 -0.49 7.04
CA ASN A 48 13.07 -0.18 7.81
C ASN A 48 14.22 -1.13 7.47
N THR A 49 13.92 -2.39 7.12
CA THR A 49 14.92 -3.41 6.72
C THR A 49 15.03 -3.58 5.19
N ARG A 50 14.46 -2.66 4.40
CA ARG A 50 14.33 -2.77 2.94
C ARG A 50 15.64 -3.05 2.18
N HIS A 51 16.76 -2.49 2.63
CA HIS A 51 18.06 -2.72 2.00
C HIS A 51 18.52 -4.17 2.19
N ASP A 52 18.27 -4.76 3.38
CA ASP A 52 18.56 -6.16 3.65
C ASP A 52 17.64 -7.08 2.84
N ILE A 53 16.35 -6.75 2.75
CA ILE A 53 15.39 -7.49 1.90
C ILE A 53 15.87 -7.49 0.45
N ARG A 54 16.23 -6.32 -0.09
CA ARG A 54 16.73 -6.20 -1.48
C ARG A 54 18.02 -6.98 -1.70
N LYS A 55 18.95 -6.92 -0.75
CA LYS A 55 20.23 -7.65 -0.81
C LYS A 55 20.04 -9.16 -0.78
N GLN A 56 19.10 -9.65 0.05
CA GLN A 56 18.80 -11.08 0.15
C GLN A 56 17.99 -11.59 -1.03
N SER A 57 16.99 -10.83 -1.47
CA SER A 57 16.13 -11.17 -2.60
C SER A 57 15.51 -9.94 -3.24
N ARG A 58 16.01 -9.58 -4.43
CA ARG A 58 15.44 -8.51 -5.26
C ARG A 58 13.97 -8.78 -5.63
N ALA A 59 13.60 -10.04 -5.80
CA ALA A 59 12.21 -10.43 -6.06
C ALA A 59 11.30 -10.14 -4.86
N MET A 60 11.75 -10.46 -3.64
CA MET A 60 10.99 -10.18 -2.43
C MET A 60 10.85 -8.66 -2.22
N PHE A 61 11.89 -7.89 -2.52
CA PHE A 61 11.83 -6.43 -2.49
C PHE A 61 10.81 -5.87 -3.49
N ARG A 62 10.80 -6.33 -4.74
CA ARG A 62 9.79 -5.92 -5.73
C ARG A 62 8.36 -6.23 -5.27
N ASN A 63 8.14 -7.43 -4.73
CA ASN A 63 6.84 -7.81 -4.17
C ASN A 63 6.43 -6.85 -3.05
N PHE A 64 7.37 -6.52 -2.16
CA PHE A 64 7.12 -5.54 -1.10
C PHE A 64 6.76 -4.15 -1.64
N VAL A 65 7.43 -3.67 -2.70
CA VAL A 65 7.06 -2.40 -3.36
C VAL A 65 5.63 -2.46 -3.89
N CYS A 66 5.25 -3.54 -4.58
CA CYS A 66 3.88 -3.74 -5.06
C CYS A 66 2.87 -3.76 -3.90
N THR A 67 3.20 -4.44 -2.80
CA THR A 67 2.37 -4.45 -1.59
C THR A 67 2.16 -3.05 -1.03
N LEU A 68 3.18 -2.17 -1.01
CA LEU A 68 3.00 -0.79 -0.56
C LEU A 68 2.02 0.00 -1.44
N VAL A 69 2.10 -0.19 -2.77
CA VAL A 69 1.19 0.45 -3.74
C VAL A 69 -0.26 0.01 -3.48
N GLU A 70 -0.48 -1.29 -3.25
CA GLU A 70 -1.81 -1.85 -3.00
C GLU A 70 -2.37 -1.55 -1.61
N LEU A 71 -1.52 -1.48 -0.58
CA LEU A 71 -1.94 -1.16 0.78
C LEU A 71 -2.36 0.30 0.92
N TYR A 72 -1.71 1.23 0.22
CA TYR A 72 -2.04 2.65 0.33
C TYR A 72 -3.55 2.96 0.15
N PRO A 73 -4.23 2.55 -0.93
CA PRO A 73 -5.66 2.81 -1.10
C PRO A 73 -6.52 2.08 -0.05
N VAL A 74 -6.08 0.94 0.48
CA VAL A 74 -6.77 0.23 1.56
C VAL A 74 -6.74 1.07 2.84
N TYR A 75 -5.57 1.50 3.28
CA TYR A 75 -5.45 2.38 4.45
C TYR A 75 -6.14 3.71 4.24
N ARG A 76 -6.13 4.25 3.01
CA ARG A 76 -6.83 5.51 2.72
C ARG A 76 -8.34 5.43 2.93
N LYS A 77 -8.95 4.25 2.71
CA LYS A 77 -10.37 4.00 3.00
C LYS A 77 -10.65 3.88 4.50
N ILE A 78 -9.67 3.42 5.28
CA ILE A 78 -9.78 3.28 6.74
C ILE A 78 -9.59 4.64 7.40
N ASP A 79 -8.45 5.27 7.17
CA ASP A 79 -8.10 6.55 7.76
C ASP A 79 -7.02 7.29 6.94
N LYS A 80 -7.23 8.59 6.73
CA LYS A 80 -6.32 9.45 5.95
C LYS A 80 -4.95 9.61 6.60
N CYS A 81 -4.88 9.67 7.92
CA CYS A 81 -3.64 9.84 8.66
C CYS A 81 -2.82 8.54 8.65
N LEU A 82 -3.47 7.37 8.82
CA LEU A 82 -2.80 6.07 8.69
C LEU A 82 -2.22 5.86 7.30
N SER A 83 -2.96 6.22 6.24
CA SER A 83 -2.46 6.07 4.87
C SER A 83 -1.26 6.98 4.59
N ALA A 84 -1.16 8.13 5.26
CA ALA A 84 -0.05 9.05 5.09
C ALA A 84 1.29 8.44 5.54
N CYS A 85 1.28 7.54 6.52
CA CYS A 85 2.47 6.80 6.98
C CYS A 85 3.12 5.95 5.88
N LEU A 86 2.39 5.61 4.82
CA LEU A 86 2.89 4.80 3.70
C LEU A 86 3.46 5.61 2.55
N ILE A 87 3.24 6.93 2.51
CA ILE A 87 3.65 7.77 1.36
C ILE A 87 5.17 7.81 1.21
N ASP A 88 5.90 8.12 2.29
CA ASP A 88 7.37 8.15 2.25
C ASP A 88 7.98 6.76 1.98
N PRO A 89 7.54 5.67 2.66
CA PRO A 89 7.96 4.31 2.33
C PRO A 89 7.76 3.96 0.85
N LEU A 90 6.58 4.26 0.30
CA LEU A 90 6.23 3.97 -1.08
C LEU A 90 7.20 4.65 -2.06
N PHE A 91 7.36 5.96 -1.98
CA PHE A 91 8.21 6.69 -2.93
C PHE A 91 9.69 6.35 -2.79
N ARG A 92 10.19 6.13 -1.57
CA ARG A 92 11.58 5.68 -1.37
C ARG A 92 11.82 4.31 -1.98
N CYS A 93 10.92 3.35 -1.77
CA CYS A 93 11.03 2.02 -2.35
C CYS A 93 10.93 2.05 -3.89
N LEU A 94 10.05 2.86 -4.46
CA LEU A 94 9.98 3.07 -5.92
C LEU A 94 11.29 3.65 -6.47
N LYS A 95 11.88 4.62 -5.76
CA LYS A 95 13.16 5.22 -6.15
C LYS A 95 14.32 4.22 -6.11
N MET A 96 14.31 3.29 -5.16
CA MET A 96 15.32 2.21 -5.09
C MET A 96 15.27 1.30 -6.32
N LEU A 97 14.09 1.06 -6.92
CA LEU A 97 13.96 0.28 -8.15
C LEU A 97 14.64 0.92 -9.38
N VAL A 98 14.96 2.22 -9.33
CA VAL A 98 15.53 2.95 -10.47
C VAL A 98 16.90 3.59 -10.18
N SER A 99 17.33 3.67 -8.92
CA SER A 99 18.55 4.42 -8.55
C SER A 99 19.69 3.55 -8.00
N GLU A 100 19.40 2.37 -7.44
CA GLU A 100 20.38 1.53 -6.74
C GLU A 100 20.74 0.29 -7.57
N ASP A 101 21.52 0.49 -8.64
CA ASP A 101 21.97 -0.57 -9.57
C ASP A 101 20.80 -1.47 -10.03
N PRO A 102 19.84 -0.93 -10.80
CA PRO A 102 18.65 -1.66 -11.16
C PRO A 102 18.95 -2.79 -12.15
N ASP A 103 18.18 -3.86 -12.05
CA ASP A 103 18.14 -4.92 -13.05
C ASP A 103 16.91 -4.70 -13.95
N ASP A 104 16.82 -5.42 -15.07
CA ASP A 104 15.68 -5.31 -15.98
C ASP A 104 14.33 -5.55 -15.27
N ARG A 105 14.29 -6.49 -14.31
CA ARG A 105 13.06 -6.83 -13.57
C ARG A 105 12.63 -5.73 -12.60
N ASP A 106 13.56 -4.97 -12.06
CA ASP A 106 13.26 -3.78 -11.24
C ASP A 106 12.65 -2.68 -12.09
N LEU A 107 13.22 -2.42 -13.28
CA LEU A 107 12.68 -1.45 -14.22
C LEU A 107 11.30 -1.89 -14.74
N HIS A 108 11.12 -3.17 -15.04
CA HIS A 108 9.85 -3.75 -15.44
C HIS A 108 8.79 -3.60 -14.34
N CYS A 109 9.15 -3.86 -13.08
CA CYS A 109 8.27 -3.68 -11.93
C CYS A 109 7.86 -2.21 -11.77
N LEU A 110 8.81 -1.28 -11.80
CA LEU A 110 8.51 0.14 -11.69
C LEU A 110 7.64 0.63 -12.85
N ALA A 111 7.95 0.23 -14.09
CA ALA A 111 7.17 0.61 -15.26
C ALA A 111 5.72 0.11 -15.15
N ASN A 112 5.51 -1.13 -14.73
CA ASN A 112 4.16 -1.65 -14.45
C ASN A 112 3.45 -0.87 -13.35
N VAL A 113 4.13 -0.52 -12.26
CA VAL A 113 3.53 0.31 -11.21
C VAL A 113 3.10 1.67 -11.76
N ILE A 114 3.93 2.34 -12.57
CA ILE A 114 3.59 3.64 -13.13
C ILE A 114 2.44 3.53 -14.15
N VAL A 115 2.44 2.51 -15.00
CA VAL A 115 1.34 2.29 -15.97
C VAL A 115 0.00 2.07 -15.27
N ASN A 116 -0.01 1.28 -14.19
CA ASN A 116 -1.26 0.90 -13.52
C ASN A 116 -1.71 1.92 -12.45
N TYR A 117 -0.77 2.60 -11.80
CA TYR A 117 -1.04 3.46 -10.63
C TYR A 117 -0.51 4.88 -10.77
N GLY A 118 0.06 5.27 -11.93
CA GLY A 118 0.73 6.56 -12.13
C GLY A 118 -0.16 7.77 -11.84
N GLN A 119 -1.44 7.72 -12.23
CA GLN A 119 -2.39 8.79 -11.89
C GLN A 119 -2.55 8.93 -10.37
N GLN A 120 -2.70 7.82 -9.65
CA GLN A 120 -2.82 7.83 -8.19
C GLN A 120 -1.52 8.35 -7.56
N LEU A 121 -0.36 7.89 -8.01
CA LEU A 121 0.94 8.35 -7.51
C LEU A 121 1.15 9.86 -7.75
N SER A 122 0.75 10.37 -8.90
CA SER A 122 0.84 11.81 -9.22
C SER A 122 -0.04 12.65 -8.28
N LEU A 123 -1.23 12.16 -7.92
CA LEU A 123 -2.09 12.81 -6.92
C LEU A 123 -1.49 12.80 -5.50
N LEU A 124 -0.64 11.82 -5.17
CA LEU A 124 0.05 11.75 -3.87
C LEU A 124 1.25 12.68 -3.82
N ASN A 125 2.08 12.62 -4.84
CA ASN A 125 3.27 13.44 -4.97
C ASN A 125 3.70 13.52 -6.43
N ASN A 126 3.16 14.51 -7.14
CA ASN A 126 3.47 14.76 -8.55
C ASN A 126 4.98 14.90 -8.78
N SER A 127 5.68 15.68 -7.93
CA SER A 127 7.12 15.90 -8.07
C SER A 127 7.97 14.63 -7.97
N GLU A 128 7.63 13.71 -7.06
CA GLU A 128 8.33 12.42 -6.98
C GLU A 128 7.95 11.51 -8.16
N CYS A 129 6.67 11.52 -8.59
CA CYS A 129 6.22 10.76 -9.74
C CYS A 129 6.95 11.18 -11.03
N GLU A 130 7.04 12.48 -11.31
CA GLU A 130 7.80 13.04 -12.44
C GLU A 130 9.28 12.65 -12.39
N ARG A 131 9.88 12.66 -11.19
CA ARG A 131 11.28 12.22 -11.02
C ARG A 131 11.47 10.73 -11.31
N LEU A 132 10.50 9.87 -10.97
CA LEU A 132 10.52 8.46 -11.35
C LEU A 132 10.41 8.29 -12.86
N ILE A 133 9.46 8.97 -13.51
CA ILE A 133 9.27 8.95 -14.98
C ILE A 133 10.55 9.38 -15.69
N MET A 134 11.15 10.48 -15.27
CA MET A 134 12.41 10.97 -15.85
C MET A 134 13.57 9.99 -15.63
N SER A 135 13.60 9.27 -14.51
CA SER A 135 14.62 8.25 -14.25
C SER A 135 14.42 7.03 -15.14
N CYS A 136 13.18 6.58 -15.35
CA CYS A 136 12.82 5.56 -16.34
C CYS A 136 13.28 5.92 -17.75
N ARG A 137 13.03 7.16 -18.19
CA ARG A 137 13.46 7.66 -19.51
C ARG A 137 14.99 7.66 -19.67
N ARG A 138 15.72 8.07 -18.63
CA ARG A 138 17.19 8.01 -18.65
C ARG A 138 17.69 6.58 -18.85
N TRP A 139 17.11 5.62 -18.15
CA TRP A 139 17.50 4.21 -18.31
C TRP A 139 17.23 3.69 -19.71
N LEU A 140 16.05 3.99 -20.27
CA LEU A 140 15.70 3.63 -21.64
C LEU A 140 16.73 4.14 -22.66
N CYS A 141 17.27 5.34 -22.46
CA CYS A 141 18.28 5.94 -23.33
C CYS A 141 19.73 5.49 -23.03
N SER A 142 19.99 4.89 -21.86
CA SER A 142 21.36 4.73 -21.35
C SER A 142 22.13 3.56 -21.96
N ASN A 143 21.50 2.59 -22.64
CA ASN A 143 22.10 1.34 -23.13
C ASN A 143 22.92 0.54 -22.07
N ASN A 144 22.89 0.94 -20.80
CA ASN A 144 23.70 0.37 -19.73
C ASN A 144 23.15 -0.97 -19.20
N ILE A 145 21.86 -1.20 -19.39
CA ILE A 145 21.18 -2.43 -18.98
C ILE A 145 20.61 -3.09 -20.23
N LYS A 146 20.87 -4.39 -20.39
CA LYS A 146 20.20 -5.21 -21.38
C LYS A 146 18.75 -5.42 -20.94
N MET A 147 17.84 -4.62 -21.49
CA MET A 147 16.42 -4.71 -21.18
C MET A 147 15.70 -5.67 -22.12
N GLU A 148 14.70 -6.36 -21.58
CA GLU A 148 13.76 -7.14 -22.37
C GLU A 148 12.82 -6.22 -23.17
N GLU A 149 12.30 -6.72 -24.28
CA GLU A 149 11.44 -5.90 -25.18
C GLU A 149 10.16 -5.43 -24.49
N GLU A 150 9.55 -6.25 -23.61
CA GLU A 150 8.37 -5.81 -22.86
C GLU A 150 8.71 -4.69 -21.87
N THR A 151 9.85 -4.77 -21.18
CA THR A 151 10.32 -3.70 -20.29
C THR A 151 10.48 -2.39 -21.06
N LYS A 152 11.12 -2.43 -22.24
CA LYS A 152 11.25 -1.25 -23.11
C LYS A 152 9.88 -0.72 -23.53
N ARG A 153 8.96 -1.60 -23.92
CA ARG A 153 7.59 -1.24 -24.33
C ARG A 153 6.87 -0.49 -23.22
N LEU A 154 6.92 -1.00 -22.00
CA LEU A 154 6.30 -0.36 -20.85
C LEU A 154 6.96 1.00 -20.56
N LEU A 155 8.28 1.09 -20.54
CA LEU A 155 9.00 2.34 -20.29
C LEU A 155 8.73 3.42 -21.35
N MET A 156 8.43 3.05 -22.60
CA MET A 156 8.03 3.98 -23.65
C MET A 156 6.62 4.56 -23.43
N ILE A 157 5.73 3.82 -22.74
CA ILE A 157 4.35 4.24 -22.46
C ILE A 157 4.28 5.06 -21.16
N VAL A 158 5.29 4.98 -20.29
CA VAL A 158 5.41 5.77 -19.06
C VAL A 158 5.52 7.28 -19.44
N GLY A 159 4.35 7.93 -19.42
CA GLY A 159 4.08 9.28 -19.93
C GLY A 159 3.87 10.28 -18.81
#